data_AF-A0A2E8CYC6-F1
#
_entry.id   AF-A0A2E8CYC6-F1
#
_cell.length_a   1.000
_cell.length_b   1.000
_cell.length_c   1.000
_cell.angle_alpha   90.00
_cell.angle_beta   90.00
_cell.angle_gamma   90.00
#
_symmetry.space_group_name_H-M   'P 1'
#
loop_
_entity.id
_entity.type
_entity.pdbx_description
1 polymer ?
#
loop_
_entity_poly.entity_id
_entity_poly.type
_entity_poly.pdbx_seq_one_letter_code
_entity_poly.pdbx_strand_id
1 'polypeptide(L)' 'MKAFGRLLQLGGLVLLPLSMFMEVTGGLGRAFGISDMVFMLVFGFSAFYVGRIVEGYATN' A
#
# COMPACT_ATOMS: atom_id res chain seq x y z
N MET A 1 1.62 -18.96 -5.49
CA MET A 1 0.61 -17.88 -5.53
C MET A 1 0.29 -17.33 -4.14
N LYS A 2 0.06 -18.18 -3.11
CA LYS A 2 -0.16 -17.74 -1.71
C LYS A 2 0.87 -16.74 -1.17
N ALA A 3 2.17 -17.08 -1.23
CA ALA A 3 3.23 -16.20 -0.73
C ALA A 3 3.29 -14.84 -1.45
N PHE A 4 3.03 -14.83 -2.77
CA PHE A 4 3.03 -13.61 -3.58
C PHE A 4 1.84 -12.70 -3.26
N GLY A 5 0.64 -13.27 -3.09
CA GLY A 5 -0.54 -12.52 -2.65
C GLY A 5 -0.38 -11.94 -1.24
N ARG A 6 0.29 -12.67 -0.34
CA ARG A 6 0.62 -12.19 1.01
C ARG A 6 1.64 -11.06 1.01
N LEU A 7 2.64 -11.12 0.13
CA LEU A 7 3.60 -10.03 -0.07
C LEU A 7 2.92 -8.76 -0.62
N LEU A 8 2.01 -8.90 -1.57
CA LEU A 8 1.19 -7.80 -2.09
C LEU A 8 0.34 -7.13 -1.00
N GLN A 9 -0.26 -7.93 -0.12
CA GLN A 9 -1.01 -7.42 1.04
C GLN A 9 -0.11 -6.68 2.02
N LEU A 10 1.03 -7.26 2.39
CA LEU A 10 2.00 -6.59 3.27
C LEU A 10 2.51 -5.28 2.67
N GLY A 11 2.84 -5.28 1.38
CA GLY A 11 3.24 -4.08 0.66
C GLY A 11 2.16 -3.01 0.69
N GLY A 12 0.92 -3.35 0.35
CA GLY A 12 -0.21 -2.41 0.38
C GLY A 12 -0.53 -1.86 1.77
N LEU A 13 -0.35 -2.68 2.81
CA LEU A 13 -0.59 -2.29 4.21
C LEU A 13 0.48 -1.33 4.74
N VAL A 14 1.75 -1.55 4.36
CA VAL A 14 2.90 -0.77 4.86
C VAL A 14 3.11 0.53 4.06
N LEU A 15 2.68 0.57 2.80
CA LEU A 15 2.89 1.69 1.89
C LEU A 15 2.42 3.03 2.47
N LEU A 16 1.20 3.07 3.04
CA LEU A 16 0.60 4.30 3.55
C LEU A 16 1.20 4.77 4.90
N PRO A 17 1.38 3.91 5.93
CA PRO A 17 2.12 4.30 7.13
C PRO A 17 3.53 4.82 6.82
N LEU A 18 4.20 4.20 5.85
CA LEU A 18 5.54 4.62 5.43
C LEU A 18 5.52 6.01 4.77
N SER A 19 4.58 6.27 3.86
CA SER A 19 4.46 7.59 3.23
C SER A 19 4.12 8.69 4.24
N MET A 20 3.23 8.41 5.19
CA MET A 20 2.91 9.34 6.28
C MET A 20 4.11 9.60 7.19
N PHE A 21 4.88 8.56 7.54
CA PHE A 21 6.07 8.70 8.38
C PHE A 21 7.14 9.56 7.70
N MET A 22 7.37 9.34 6.40
CA MET A 22 8.34 10.11 5.62
C MET A 22 7.95 11.59 5.46
N GLU A 23 6.66 11.89 5.41
CA GLU A 23 6.18 13.28 5.36
C GLU A 23 6.35 13.99 6.69
N VAL A 24 5.95 13.33 7.78
CA VAL A 24 6.08 13.90 9.15
C VAL A 24 7.54 14.16 9.49
N THR A 25 8.45 13.31 9.02
CA THR A 25 9.91 13.49 9.21
C THR A 25 10.54 14.46 8.22
N GLY A 26 9.76 15.03 7.28
CA GLY A 26 10.24 15.96 6.26
C GLY A 26 11.13 15.31 5.19
N GLY A 27 11.22 13.98 5.14
CA GLY A 27 12.06 13.22 4.22
C GLY A 27 11.61 13.27 2.76
N LEU A 28 10.37 13.69 2.50
CA LEU A 28 9.77 13.77 1.16
C LEU A 28 9.82 15.18 0.53
N GLY A 29 10.11 16.22 1.33
CA GLY A 29 10.14 17.61 0.87
C GLY A 29 8.80 18.10 0.26
N ARG A 30 8.78 19.30 -0.35
CA ARG A 30 7.56 19.86 -0.99
C ARG A 30 7.07 19.09 -2.24
N ALA A 31 7.82 18.08 -2.69
CA ALA A 31 7.49 17.31 -3.88
C ALA A 31 6.45 16.21 -3.62
N PHE A 32 6.23 15.86 -2.35
CA PHE A 32 5.22 14.89 -1.95
C PHE A 32 4.22 15.58 -1.05
N GLY A 33 2.98 15.71 -1.52
CA GLY A 33 1.92 16.37 -0.76
C GLY A 33 0.92 15.36 -0.19
N ILE A 34 -0.03 15.90 0.59
CA ILE A 34 -1.17 15.13 1.11
C ILE A 34 -1.95 14.46 -0.03
N SER A 35 -2.06 15.09 -1.20
CA SER A 35 -2.69 14.53 -2.39
C SER A 35 -2.02 13.23 -2.85
N ASP A 36 -0.70 13.15 -2.83
CA ASP A 36 0.06 11.97 -3.25
C ASP A 36 -0.14 10.81 -2.28
N MET A 37 -0.32 11.11 -0.99
CA MET A 37 -0.68 10.10 0.01
C MET A 37 -2.05 9.51 -0.21
N VAL A 38 -3.03 10.31 -0.65
CA VAL A 38 -4.37 9.81 -0.98
C VAL A 38 -4.29 8.88 -2.18
N PHE A 39 -3.47 9.19 -3.19
CA PHE A 39 -3.21 8.26 -4.29
C PHE A 39 -2.54 6.97 -3.81
N MET A 40 -1.56 7.07 -2.92
CA MET A 40 -0.91 5.92 -2.30
C MET A 40 -1.86 5.07 -1.45
N LEU A 41 -2.83 5.69 -0.77
CA LEU A 41 -3.89 4.98 -0.03
C LEU A 41 -4.71 4.12 -0.98
N VAL A 42 -5.22 4.71 -2.07
CA VAL A 42 -6.03 3.99 -3.05
C VAL A 42 -5.22 2.86 -3.68
N PHE A 43 -3.98 3.15 -4.08
CA PHE A 43 -3.08 2.15 -4.64
C PHE A 43 -2.81 0.99 -3.65
N GLY A 44 -2.47 1.29 -2.40
CA GLY A 44 -2.20 0.30 -1.36
C GLY A 44 -3.43 -0.56 -1.06
N PHE A 45 -4.62 0.04 -1.04
CA PHE A 45 -5.88 -0.67 -0.87
C PHE A 45 -6.18 -1.61 -2.04
N SER A 46 -6.02 -1.13 -3.28
CA SER A 46 -6.18 -1.96 -4.48
C SER A 46 -5.17 -3.10 -4.52
N ALA A 47 -3.89 -2.83 -4.21
CA ALA A 47 -2.83 -3.85 -4.14
C ALA A 47 -3.12 -4.92 -3.07
N PHE A 48 -3.64 -4.51 -1.92
CA PHE A 48 -4.07 -5.43 -0.87
C PHE A 48 -5.21 -6.33 -1.34
N TYR A 49 -6.23 -5.76 -1.98
CA TYR A 49 -7.37 -6.52 -2.49
C TYR A 49 -6.97 -7.50 -3.59
N VAL A 50 -6.13 -7.07 -4.53
CA VAL A 50 -5.53 -7.96 -5.55
C VAL A 50 -4.72 -9.06 -4.88
N GLY A 51 -3.92 -8.72 -3.87
CA GLY A 51 -3.17 -9.69 -3.08
C GLY A 51 -4.07 -10.73 -2.41
N ARG A 52 -5.26 -10.36 -1.94
CA ARG A 52 -6.26 -11.30 -1.37
C ARG A 52 -6.82 -12.26 -2.41
N ILE A 53 -7.09 -11.77 -3.63
CA ILE A 53 -7.53 -12.61 -4.75
C ILE A 53 -6.43 -13.58 -5.14
N VAL A 54 -5.19 -13.10 -5.30
CA VAL A 54 -4.03 -13.90 -5.74
C VAL A 54 -3.57 -14.89 -4.67
N GLU A 55 -3.73 -14.57 -3.39
CA GLU A 55 -3.49 -15.53 -2.31
C GLU A 55 -4.52 -16.67 -2.32
N GLY A 56 -5.66 -16.48 -3.00
CA GLY A 56 -6.72 -17.48 -3.10
C GLY A 56 -7.72 -17.43 -1.94
N TYR A 57 -7.72 -16.38 -1.11
CA TYR A 57 -8.76 -16.18 -0.10
C TYR A 57 -10.09 -15.69 -0.69
N ALA A 58 -10.08 -15.12 -1.90
CA ALA A 58 -11.30 -14.62 -2.55
C ALA A 58 -12.02 -15.67 -3.42
N THR A 59 -11.40 -16.83 -3.65
CA THR A 59 -12.00 -17.96 -4.38
C THR A 59 -12.30 -19.05 -3.35
N ASN A 60 -13.56 -19.10 -2.92
CA ASN A 60 -14.13 -20.27 -2.24
C ASN A 60 -14.08 -21.49 -3.16
#